data_AF-S8DJL6-F1
#
_entry.id   AF-S8DJL6-F1
#
_cell.length_a   1.000
_cell.length_b   1.000
_cell.length_c   1.000
_cell.angle_alpha   90.00
_cell.angle_beta   90.00
_cell.angle_gamma   90.00
#
_symmetry.space_group_name_H-M   'P 1'
#
loop_
_entity.id
_entity.type
_entity.pdbx_description
1 polymer ?
#
loop_
_entity_poly.entity_id
_entity_poly.type
_entity_poly.pdbx_seq_one_letter_code
_entity_poly.pdbx_strand_id
1 'polypeptide(L)'
;TDLFTRGIDIQAVNVVINFDFPKNSETYLHRVGRSGRFGHLGLAVNLITYEDRFNLYRIEQELGTEIKQIPPYIDQAIYCH
;
A
#
# COMPACT_ATOMS: atom_id res chain seq x y z
N THR A 1 7.30 -3.09 12.64
CA THR A 1 7.76 -4.48 12.67
C THR A 1 7.43 -5.14 11.35
N ASP A 2 8.42 -5.41 10.51
CA ASP A 2 8.22 -6.11 9.25
C ASP A 2 8.31 -7.61 9.51
N LEU A 3 7.15 -8.24 9.77
CA LEU A 3 7.07 -9.68 10.01
C LEU A 3 7.11 -10.41 8.67
N PHE A 4 8.28 -10.93 8.29
CA PHE A 4 8.39 -11.90 7.21
C PHE A 4 7.79 -13.25 7.65
N THR A 5 6.58 -13.56 7.23
CA THR A 5 6.03 -14.92 7.34
C THR A 5 6.52 -15.76 6.17
N ARG A 6 7.65 -16.43 6.39
CA ARG A 6 8.00 -17.62 5.60
C ARG A 6 6.95 -18.71 5.90
N GLY A 7 6.26 -19.20 4.87
CA GLY A 7 5.58 -20.51 4.91
C GLY A 7 4.06 -20.52 5.09
N ILE A 8 3.37 -19.38 5.09
CA ILE A 8 1.91 -19.37 4.89
C ILE A 8 1.69 -18.91 3.45
N ASP A 9 1.15 -19.80 2.63
CA ASP A 9 0.65 -19.45 1.30
C ASP A 9 -0.62 -18.60 1.49
N ILE A 10 -0.41 -17.32 1.81
CA ILE A 10 -1.48 -16.34 1.88
C ILE A 10 -1.84 -16.08 0.42
N GLN A 11 -2.90 -16.74 -0.04
CA GLN A 11 -3.54 -16.44 -1.32
C GLN A 11 -3.62 -14.92 -1.48
N ALA A 12 -3.18 -14.44 -2.66
CA ALA A 12 -2.93 -13.05 -3.01
C ALA A 12 -3.63 -12.02 -2.10
N VAL A 13 -2.86 -11.36 -1.23
CA VAL A 13 -3.36 -10.25 -0.41
C VAL A 13 -3.86 -9.17 -1.35
N ASN A 14 -5.16 -8.90 -1.33
CA ASN A 14 -5.79 -7.87 -2.16
C ASN A 14 -5.89 -6.51 -1.45
N VAL A 15 -5.70 -6.46 -0.13
CA VAL A 15 -5.72 -5.22 0.64
C VAL A 15 -4.53 -5.14 1.59
N VAL A 16 -3.75 -4.06 1.49
CA VAL A 16 -2.64 -3.74 2.39
C VAL A 16 -2.97 -2.46 3.15
N ILE A 17 -2.80 -2.47 4.47
CA ILE A 17 -3.01 -1.28 5.30
C ILE A 17 -1.70 -0.92 5.99
N ASN A 18 -1.15 0.25 5.67
CA ASN A 18 -0.04 0.85 6.40
C ASN A 18 -0.61 1.65 7.57
N PHE A 19 -0.59 1.06 8.77
CA PHE A 19 -0.98 1.75 10.00
C PHE A 19 -0.01 2.88 10.34
N ASP A 20 1.29 2.62 10.20
CA ASP A 20 2.35 3.63 10.25
C ASP A 20 2.90 3.86 8.85
N PHE A 21 2.90 5.11 8.38
CA PHE A 21 3.36 5.44 7.04
C PHE A 21 4.88 5.19 6.90
N PRO A 22 5.34 4.50 5.83
CA PRO A 22 6.76 4.25 5.63
C PRO A 22 7.58 5.53 5.47
N LYS A 23 8.80 5.53 6.00
CA LYS A 23 9.72 6.68 5.91
C LYS A 23 10.46 6.77 4.57
N ASN A 24 10.41 5.74 3.72
CA ASN A 24 11.10 5.71 2.43
C ASN A 24 10.32 4.87 1.39
N SER A 25 10.64 5.10 0.11
CA SER A 25 9.97 4.49 -1.04
C SER A 25 10.23 3.01 -1.17
N GLU A 26 11.44 2.54 -0.86
CA GLU A 26 11.81 1.12 -0.88
C GLU A 26 10.92 0.29 0.06
N THR A 27 10.79 0.71 1.33
CA THR A 27 9.90 0.05 2.30
C THR A 27 8.44 0.13 1.86
N TYR A 28 8.00 1.28 1.32
CA TYR A 28 6.63 1.41 0.79
C TYR A 28 6.37 0.39 -0.31
N LEU A 29 7.24 0.34 -1.32
CA LEU A 29 7.15 -0.58 -2.46
C LEU A 29 7.17 -2.04 -2.01
N HIS A 30 8.02 -2.40 -1.04
CA HIS A 30 8.05 -3.76 -0.50
C HIS A 30 6.76 -4.18 0.22
N ARG A 31 6.09 -3.22 0.88
CA ARG A 31 4.81 -3.48 1.56
C ARG A 31 3.65 -3.59 0.57
N VAL A 32 3.49 -2.63 -0.32
CA VAL A 32 2.35 -2.59 -1.26
C VAL A 32 2.55 -3.55 -2.44
N GLY A 33 3.79 -3.86 -2.84
CA GLY A 33 4.12 -4.81 -3.90
C GLY A 33 3.80 -6.28 -3.57
N ARG A 34 3.20 -6.54 -2.41
CA ARG A 34 2.60 -7.82 -2.02
C ARG A 34 1.18 -7.99 -2.54
N SER A 35 0.47 -6.89 -2.84
CA SER A 35 -0.84 -6.90 -3.49
C SER A 35 -0.71 -6.62 -4.99
N GLY A 36 -1.35 -7.44 -5.82
CA GLY A 36 -1.43 -7.20 -7.27
C GLY A 36 -0.20 -7.61 -8.09
N ARG A 37 0.19 -8.89 -8.05
CA ARG A 37 1.12 -9.48 -9.03
C ARG A 37 0.32 -10.15 -10.16
N PHE A 38 0.75 -9.93 -11.41
CA PHE A 38 0.17 -10.54 -12.63
C PHE A 38 -1.31 -10.22 -12.90
N GLY A 39 -1.68 -8.93 -12.88
CA GLY A 39 -3.03 -8.50 -13.27
C GLY A 39 -4.10 -8.64 -12.19
N HIS A 40 -3.74 -9.08 -10.98
CA HIS A 40 -4.63 -9.02 -9.83
C HIS A 40 -4.82 -7.59 -9.34
N LEU A 41 -6.06 -7.23 -9.07
CA LEU A 41 -6.44 -5.95 -8.47
C LEU A 41 -6.08 -5.94 -6.98
N GLY A 42 -5.69 -4.78 -6.46
CA GLY A 42 -5.27 -4.63 -5.09
C GLY A 42 -5.36 -3.19 -4.61
N LEU A 43 -5.63 -3.03 -3.31
CA LEU A 43 -5.82 -1.75 -2.64
C LEU A 43 -4.77 -1.57 -1.54
N ALA A 44 -4.06 -0.45 -1.58
CA ALA A 44 -3.19 -0.02 -0.48
C ALA A 44 -3.82 1.19 0.22
N VAL A 45 -4.05 1.08 1.54
CA VAL A 45 -4.56 2.15 2.39
C VAL A 45 -3.46 2.61 3.33
N ASN A 46 -3.26 3.92 3.40
CA ASN A 46 -2.24 4.54 4.24
C ASN A 46 -2.92 5.42 5.29
N LEU A 47 -2.64 5.16 6.56
CA LEU A 47 -2.97 6.11 7.62
C LEU A 47 -1.84 7.13 7.69
N ILE A 48 -2.17 8.40 7.51
CA ILE A 48 -1.19 9.48 7.35
C ILE A 48 -1.43 10.53 8.43
N THR A 49 -0.41 10.76 9.25
CA THR A 49 -0.39 11.87 10.20
C THR A 49 0.14 13.15 9.55
N TYR A 50 0.13 14.27 10.28
CA TYR A 50 0.69 15.52 9.77
C TYR A 50 2.20 15.41 9.48
N GLU A 51 2.94 14.67 10.31
CA GLU A 51 4.39 14.49 10.19
C GLU A 51 4.78 13.66 8.96
N ASP A 52 3.88 12.81 8.48
CA ASP A 52 4.11 11.92 7.34
C ASP A 52 4.02 12.62 5.99
N ARG A 53 3.47 13.85 5.92
CA ARG A 53 3.23 14.56 4.65
C ARG A 53 4.48 14.76 3.81
N PHE A 54 5.63 14.98 4.44
CA PHE A 54 6.90 15.10 3.72
C PHE A 54 7.31 13.78 3.06
N ASN A 55 7.19 12.68 3.81
CA ASN A 55 7.51 11.35 3.30
C ASN A 55 6.52 10.94 2.20
N LEU A 56 5.24 11.28 2.35
CA LEU A 56 4.20 11.03 1.34
C LEU A 56 4.60 11.64 0.00
N TYR A 57 4.84 12.96 0.01
CA TYR A 57 5.24 13.68 -1.20
C TYR A 57 6.51 13.09 -1.81
N ARG A 58 7.52 12.80 -0.98
CA ARG A 58 8.79 12.22 -1.47
C ARG A 58 8.57 10.86 -2.13
N ILE A 59 7.78 9.99 -1.51
CA ILE A 59 7.51 8.64 -2.01
C ILE A 59 6.72 8.69 -3.33
N GLU A 60 5.71 9.57 -3.45
CA GLU A 60 4.98 9.78 -4.70
C GLU A 60 5.91 10.19 -5.85
N GLN A 61 6.83 11.13 -5.58
CA GLN A 61 7.80 11.60 -6.58
C GLN A 61 8.82 10.51 -6.96
N GLU A 62 9.39 9.82 -5.98
CA GLU A 62 10.40 8.76 -6.22
C GLU A 62 9.83 7.56 -6.97
N LEU A 63 8.57 7.20 -6.71
CA LEU A 63 7.91 6.05 -7.33
C LEU A 63 7.07 6.42 -8.57
N GLY A 64 6.91 7.72 -8.87
CA GLY A 64 6.06 8.20 -9.96
C GLY A 64 4.60 7.76 -9.81
N THR A 65 4.10 7.71 -8.57
CA THR A 65 2.75 7.21 -8.24
C THR A 65 1.92 8.30 -7.57
N GLU A 66 0.60 8.14 -7.59
CA GLU A 66 -0.35 9.04 -6.94
C GLU A 66 -1.08 8.30 -5.81
N ILE A 67 -0.95 8.81 -4.59
CA ILE A 67 -1.61 8.33 -3.38
C ILE A 67 -2.78 9.28 -3.10
N LYS A 68 -3.94 8.93 -3.66
CA LYS A 68 -5.16 9.73 -3.57
C LYS A 68 -5.75 9.72 -2.16
N GLN A 69 -6.46 10.79 -1.83
CA GLN A 69 -7.33 10.80 -0.66
C GLN A 69 -8.37 9.68 -0.76
N ILE A 70 -8.60 9.00 0.36
CA ILE A 70 -9.58 7.92 0.43
C ILE A 70 -10.99 8.49 0.16
N PRO A 71 -11.74 7.94 -0.81
CA PRO A 71 -13.12 8.34 -1.01
C PRO A 71 -14.00 7.84 0.15
N PRO A 72 -15.18 8.44 0.37
CA PRO A 72 -16.11 7.98 1.41
C PRO A 72 -16.64 6.56 1.16
N TYR A 73 -16.60 6.10 -0.09
CA TYR A 73 -17.00 4.76 -0.51
C TYR A 73 -15.95 4.20 -1.46
N ILE A 74 -15.52 2.96 -1.22
CA ILE A 74 -14.56 2.25 -2.07
C ILE A 74 -15.34 1.19 -2.84
N ASP A 75 -15.27 1.24 -4.16
CA ASP A 75 -15.86 0.21 -5.02
C ASP A 75 -15.14 -1.12 -4.80
N GLN A 76 -15.88 -2.18 -4.50
CA GLN A 76 -15.32 -3.51 -4.29
C GLN A 76 -14.63 -4.04 -5.54
N ALA A 77 -15.04 -3.61 -6.74
CA ALA A 77 -14.45 -4.05 -8.00
C ALA A 77 -12.95 -3.74 -8.11
N ILE A 78 -12.41 -2.79 -7.33
CA ILE A 78 -10.98 -2.41 -7.40
C ILE A 78 -10.07 -3.31 -6.57
N TYR A 79 -10.62 -4.23 -5.76
CA TYR A 79 -9.83 -5.15 -4.92
C TYR A 79 -10.46 -6.54 -4.75
N CYS A 80 -11.72 -6.73 -5.11
CA CYS A 80 -12.41 -8.02 -5.11
C CYS A 80 -12.55 -8.53 -6.55
N HIS A 81 -12.34 -9.82 -6.75
CA HIS A 81 -12.82 -10.57 -7.91
C HIS A 81 -14.09 -11.31 -7.52
#